data_AF-A0A0Q7G5U5-F1
#
_entry.id   AF-A0A0Q7G5U5-F1
#
_cell.length_a   1.000
_cell.length_b   1.000
_cell.length_c   1.000
_cell.angle_alpha   90.00
_cell.angle_beta   90.00
_cell.angle_gamma   90.00
#
_symmetry.space_group_name_H-M   'P 1'
#
loop_
_entity.id
_entity.type
_entity.pdbx_description
1 polymer ?
#
loop_
_entity_poly.entity_id
_entity_poly.type
_entity_poly.pdbx_seq_one_letter_code
_entity_poly.pdbx_strand_id
1 'polypeptide(L)'
;MLEPSLEISNSILKKNGASLILGLQIAALLLLLGNGGNVPWLPPVLVFSGVGIALLLSVLFPFVWHFLEQRQKINTAKVYAILYSGIRYCIAFNIASFGWKKFYGLQFIVPAEISSMPMNQQSGEWLTWYYFGYSHAFGIIIALIQIIGGYMLLFIRTLLIGAIILFSLLLNLTLINVFYQMNAGALLQSVLLTIGVFYLVILDSKKWIDFFFKTKSSLQSIQVNGVFLKNILRLSAILLSLLFTIYLKNLMK
;
A
#
# COMPACT_ATOMS: atom_id res chain seq x y z
N MET A 1 12.76 2.44 27.83
CA MET A 1 12.52 2.73 26.40
C MET A 1 12.09 4.20 26.32
N LEU A 2 12.98 5.10 25.92
CA LEU A 2 12.63 6.52 25.76
C LEU A 2 11.57 6.65 24.66
N GLU A 3 10.45 7.26 25.04
CA GLU A 3 9.18 7.19 24.34
C GLU A 3 9.23 7.88 22.95
N PRO A 4 8.59 7.31 21.91
CA PRO A 4 8.34 7.97 20.62
C PRO A 4 7.65 9.34 20.75
N SER A 5 7.03 9.62 21.90
CA SER A 5 6.39 10.89 22.25
C SER A 5 7.37 12.07 22.24
N LEU A 6 8.60 11.91 22.73
CA LEU A 6 9.62 12.98 22.79
C LEU A 6 10.15 13.36 21.41
N GLU A 7 10.30 12.39 20.51
CA GLU A 7 10.82 12.60 19.16
C GLU A 7 9.84 13.35 18.24
N ILE A 8 8.55 13.39 18.60
CA ILE A 8 7.47 14.05 17.84
C ILE A 8 7.14 15.43 18.44
N SER A 9 7.33 15.60 19.75
CA SER A 9 6.93 16.78 20.53
C SER A 9 7.53 18.12 20.08
N ASN A 10 8.55 18.13 19.20
CA ASN A 10 9.16 19.38 18.72
C ASN A 10 9.33 19.44 17.20
N SER A 11 8.87 18.43 16.45
CA SER A 11 9.09 18.38 14.99
C SER A 11 7.82 18.71 14.23
N ILE A 12 7.70 19.95 13.76
CA ILE A 12 6.58 20.37 12.91
C ILE A 12 6.47 19.54 11.62
N LEU A 13 7.61 19.07 11.10
CA LEU A 13 7.66 18.20 9.92
C LEU A 13 6.93 16.87 10.15
N LYS A 14 7.14 16.21 11.30
CA LYS A 14 6.45 14.96 11.64
C LYS A 14 4.94 15.17 11.81
N LYS A 15 4.53 16.33 12.34
CA LYS A 15 3.11 16.70 12.51
C LYS A 15 2.42 16.93 11.18
N ASN A 16 3.10 17.66 10.29
CA ASN A 16 2.65 17.86 8.90
C ASN A 16 2.52 16.53 8.18
N GLY A 17 3.52 15.65 8.28
CA GLY A 17 3.49 14.33 7.67
C GLY A 17 2.30 13.49 8.14
N ALA A 18 2.08 13.36 9.45
CA ALA A 18 0.97 12.58 9.99
C ALA A 18 -0.41 13.16 9.59
N SER A 19 -0.55 14.48 9.63
CA SER A 19 -1.83 15.14 9.29
C SER A 19 -2.13 15.04 7.80
N LEU A 20 -1.12 15.24 6.95
CA LEU A 20 -1.22 15.09 5.49
C LEU A 20 -1.62 13.66 5.11
N ILE A 21 -0.93 12.65 5.67
CA ILE A 21 -1.26 11.25 5.39
C ILE A 21 -2.69 10.95 5.83
N LEU A 22 -3.12 11.38 7.03
CA LEU A 22 -4.50 11.17 7.46
C LEU A 22 -5.50 11.84 6.50
N GLY A 23 -5.26 13.09 6.10
CA GLY A 23 -6.11 13.80 5.14
C GLY A 23 -6.23 13.08 3.81
N LEU A 24 -5.11 12.58 3.27
CA LEU A 24 -5.09 11.77 2.04
C LEU A 24 -5.86 10.46 2.18
N GLN A 25 -5.76 9.77 3.33
CA GLN A 25 -6.50 8.51 3.55
C GLN A 25 -8.00 8.74 3.77
N ILE A 26 -8.39 9.85 4.41
CA ILE A 26 -9.80 10.25 4.53
C ILE A 26 -10.34 10.61 3.14
N ALA A 27 -9.58 11.34 2.33
CA ALA A 27 -9.98 11.66 0.95
C ALA A 27 -10.17 10.38 0.12
N ALA A 28 -9.22 9.43 0.19
CA ALA A 28 -9.34 8.13 -0.47
C ALA A 28 -10.61 7.37 -0.02
N LEU A 29 -10.89 7.36 1.29
CA LEU A 29 -12.08 6.74 1.86
C LEU A 29 -13.37 7.36 1.33
N LEU A 30 -13.48 8.68 1.33
CA LEU A 30 -14.66 9.38 0.84
C LEU A 30 -14.88 9.11 -0.66
N LEU A 31 -13.81 9.13 -1.46
CA LEU A 31 -13.88 8.81 -2.89
C LEU A 31 -14.27 7.35 -3.13
N LEU A 32 -13.82 6.41 -2.28
CA LEU A 32 -14.22 5.01 -2.37
C LEU A 32 -15.72 4.85 -2.13
N LEU A 33 -16.23 5.48 -1.08
CA LEU A 33 -17.65 5.42 -0.70
C LEU A 33 -18.54 6.10 -1.76
N GLY A 34 -18.10 7.25 -2.29
CA GLY A 34 -18.80 7.98 -3.34
C GLY A 34 -18.85 7.23 -4.68
N ASN A 35 -17.84 6.42 -4.98
CA ASN A 35 -17.78 5.60 -6.20
C ASN A 35 -18.64 4.31 -6.12
N GLY A 36 -19.46 4.15 -5.07
CA GLY A 36 -20.31 2.97 -4.85
C GLY A 36 -21.55 2.85 -5.75
N GLY A 37 -21.75 3.76 -6.70
CA GLY A 37 -22.89 3.76 -7.62
C GLY A 37 -24.10 4.51 -7.07
N ASN A 38 -24.09 5.85 -7.18
CA ASN A 38 -25.19 6.75 -6.81
C ASN A 38 -25.84 6.43 -5.45
N VAL A 39 -25.01 6.32 -4.42
CA VAL A 39 -25.46 6.12 -3.04
C VAL A 39 -26.36 7.30 -2.63
N PRO A 40 -27.68 7.10 -2.40
CA PRO A 40 -28.62 8.21 -2.26
C PRO A 40 -28.32 9.13 -1.07
N TRP A 41 -27.76 8.58 -0.01
CA TRP A 41 -27.40 9.31 1.22
C TRP A 41 -26.01 9.96 1.16
N LEU A 42 -25.22 9.71 0.11
CA LEU A 42 -23.88 10.26 -0.07
C LEU A 42 -23.71 10.87 -1.48
N PRO A 43 -24.44 11.97 -1.79
CA PRO A 43 -24.34 12.63 -3.09
C PRO A 43 -22.92 13.18 -3.35
N PRO A 44 -22.53 13.33 -4.64
CA PRO A 44 -21.20 13.79 -5.02
C PRO A 44 -20.76 15.10 -4.35
N VAL A 45 -21.70 16.05 -4.16
CA VAL A 45 -21.42 17.33 -3.48
C VAL A 45 -20.88 17.11 -2.07
N LEU A 46 -21.43 16.17 -1.30
CA LEU A 46 -20.94 15.85 0.04
C LEU A 46 -19.58 15.15 -0.01
N VAL A 47 -19.37 14.25 -0.98
CA VAL A 47 -18.09 13.55 -1.18
C VAL A 47 -16.98 14.56 -1.47
N PHE A 48 -17.14 15.40 -2.49
CA PHE A 48 -16.11 16.36 -2.90
C PHE A 48 -15.90 17.46 -1.86
N SER A 49 -16.97 17.94 -1.21
CA SER A 49 -16.84 18.90 -0.10
C SER A 49 -16.08 18.28 1.07
N GLY A 50 -16.40 17.03 1.43
CA GLY A 50 -15.69 16.29 2.48
C GLY A 50 -14.22 16.07 2.16
N VAL A 51 -13.89 15.73 0.91
CA VAL A 51 -12.51 15.63 0.43
C VAL A 51 -11.78 16.97 0.57
N GLY A 52 -12.39 18.07 0.11
CA GLY A 52 -11.83 19.41 0.23
C GLY A 52 -11.56 19.80 1.68
N ILE A 53 -12.52 19.56 2.58
CA ILE A 53 -12.38 19.81 4.02
C ILE A 53 -11.25 18.96 4.61
N ALA A 54 -11.19 17.66 4.29
CA ALA A 54 -10.15 16.77 4.81
C ALA A 54 -8.75 17.23 4.41
N LEU A 55 -8.57 17.65 3.14
CA LEU A 55 -7.30 18.17 2.64
C LEU A 55 -6.94 19.53 3.26
N LEU A 56 -7.91 20.44 3.40
CA LEU A 56 -7.68 21.73 4.06
C LEU A 56 -7.27 21.54 5.53
N LEU A 57 -7.98 20.69 6.27
CA LEU A 57 -7.64 20.37 7.65
C LEU A 57 -6.26 19.71 7.76
N SER A 58 -5.88 18.87 6.79
CA SER A 58 -4.57 18.22 6.79
C SER A 58 -3.39 19.20 6.78
N VAL A 59 -3.60 20.39 6.17
CA VAL A 59 -2.61 21.47 6.10
C VAL A 59 -2.71 22.40 7.31
N LEU A 60 -3.93 22.76 7.74
CA LEU A 60 -4.14 23.77 8.80
C LEU A 60 -3.96 23.20 10.22
N PHE A 61 -4.40 21.96 10.46
CA PHE A 61 -4.38 21.34 11.79
C PHE A 61 -3.00 21.26 12.44
N PRO A 62 -1.90 20.90 11.73
CA PRO A 62 -0.56 20.90 12.32
C PRO A 62 -0.14 22.22 12.96
N PHE A 63 -0.49 23.35 12.37
CA PHE A 63 -0.15 24.68 12.89
C PHE A 63 -0.91 24.99 14.18
N VAL A 64 -2.21 24.69 14.19
CA VAL A 64 -3.06 24.81 15.39
C VAL A 64 -2.55 23.89 16.50
N TRP A 65 -2.24 22.64 16.16
CA TRP A 65 -1.67 21.68 17.11
C TRP A 65 -0.33 22.17 17.66
N HIS A 66 0.58 22.65 16.81
CA HIS A 66 1.89 23.14 17.26
C HIS A 66 1.76 24.38 18.17
N PHE A 67 0.90 25.33 17.82
CA PHE A 67 0.64 26.51 18.64
C PHE A 67 0.08 26.13 20.02
N LEU A 68 -0.88 25.20 20.07
CA LEU A 68 -1.51 24.80 21.33
C LEU A 68 -0.60 23.90 22.18
N GLU A 69 0.31 23.13 21.57
CA GLU A 69 1.39 22.43 22.27
C GLU A 69 2.35 23.41 22.96
N GLN A 70 2.80 24.47 22.27
CA GLN A 70 3.68 25.48 22.86
C GLN A 70 3.04 26.17 24.07
N ARG A 71 1.70 26.28 24.07
CA ARG A 71 0.90 26.79 25.21
C ARG A 71 0.60 25.74 26.28
N GLN A 72 1.15 24.53 26.15
CA GLN A 72 0.91 23.38 27.04
C GLN A 72 -0.58 23.02 27.21
N LYS A 73 -1.42 23.35 26.21
CA LYS A 73 -2.87 23.12 26.26
C LYS A 73 -3.29 21.74 25.78
N ILE A 74 -2.42 21.01 25.08
CA ILE A 74 -2.74 19.71 24.50
C ILE A 74 -1.61 18.72 24.72
N ASN A 75 -1.97 17.47 24.96
CA ASN A 75 -1.05 16.34 24.96
C ASN A 75 -0.78 15.85 23.53
N THR A 76 0.43 16.13 23.03
CA THR A 76 0.90 15.73 21.70
C THR A 76 0.89 14.22 21.48
N ALA A 77 1.25 13.42 22.48
CA ALA A 77 1.25 11.97 22.36
C ALA A 77 -0.17 11.44 22.10
N LYS A 78 -1.17 12.00 22.80
CA LYS A 78 -2.57 11.65 22.60
C LYS A 78 -3.07 12.04 21.21
N VAL A 79 -2.76 13.25 20.74
CA VAL A 79 -3.15 13.72 19.39
C VAL A 79 -2.53 12.83 18.32
N TYR A 80 -1.22 12.58 18.40
CA TYR A 80 -0.55 11.73 17.43
C TYR A 80 -1.11 10.30 17.42
N ALA A 81 -1.43 9.74 18.60
CA ALA A 81 -2.04 8.41 18.70
C ALA A 81 -3.43 8.35 18.03
N ILE A 82 -4.22 9.43 18.14
CA ILE A 82 -5.52 9.54 17.45
C ILE A 82 -5.31 9.59 15.94
N LEU A 83 -4.41 10.47 15.45
CA LEU A 83 -4.11 10.60 14.01
C LEU A 83 -3.64 9.26 13.43
N TYR A 84 -2.67 8.64 14.10
CA TYR A 84 -2.13 7.35 13.69
C TYR A 84 -3.20 6.24 13.68
N SER A 85 -4.09 6.21 14.67
CA SER A 85 -5.22 5.27 14.68
C SER A 85 -6.21 5.53 13.55
N GLY A 86 -6.49 6.81 13.25
CA GLY A 86 -7.31 7.21 12.11
C GLY A 86 -6.71 6.77 10.76
N ILE A 87 -5.40 6.94 10.56
CA ILE A 87 -4.70 6.51 9.35
C ILE A 87 -4.87 5.00 9.16
N ARG A 88 -4.57 4.22 10.20
CA ARG A 88 -4.69 2.75 10.17
C ARG A 88 -6.11 2.30 9.86
N TYR A 89 -7.09 2.92 10.50
CA TYR A 89 -8.50 2.60 10.27
C TYR A 89 -8.93 2.89 8.83
N CYS A 90 -8.60 4.08 8.29
CA CYS A 90 -8.96 4.46 6.92
C CYS A 90 -8.34 3.50 5.89
N ILE A 91 -7.06 3.17 6.06
CA ILE A 91 -6.37 2.23 5.16
C ILE A 91 -6.98 0.83 5.26
N ALA A 92 -7.17 0.32 6.48
CA ALA A 92 -7.75 -1.00 6.73
C ALA A 92 -9.14 -1.13 6.10
N PHE A 93 -10.00 -0.13 6.32
CA PHE A 93 -11.34 -0.11 5.76
C PHE A 93 -11.32 -0.11 4.24
N ASN A 94 -10.53 0.78 3.62
CA ASN A 94 -10.45 0.90 2.17
C ASN A 94 -9.96 -0.40 1.52
N ILE A 95 -8.83 -0.94 2.00
CA ILE A 95 -8.23 -2.16 1.44
C ILE A 95 -9.18 -3.35 1.63
N ALA A 96 -9.75 -3.51 2.82
CA ALA A 96 -10.70 -4.60 3.08
C ALA A 96 -11.93 -4.47 2.18
N SER A 97 -12.43 -3.25 1.95
CA SER A 97 -13.55 -3.01 1.03
C SER A 97 -13.23 -3.41 -0.40
N PHE A 98 -12.02 -3.11 -0.90
CA PHE A 98 -11.58 -3.60 -2.21
C PHE A 98 -11.44 -5.13 -2.26
N GLY A 99 -10.98 -5.75 -1.16
CA GLY A 99 -10.93 -7.20 -1.03
C GLY A 99 -12.33 -7.82 -1.05
N TRP A 100 -13.28 -7.27 -0.28
CA TRP A 100 -14.68 -7.72 -0.30
C TRP A 100 -15.33 -7.57 -1.67
N LYS A 101 -15.07 -6.46 -2.38
CA LYS A 101 -15.56 -6.30 -3.76
C LYS A 101 -15.04 -7.42 -4.68
N LYS A 102 -13.78 -7.83 -4.57
CA LYS A 102 -13.24 -8.98 -5.33
C LYS A 102 -13.85 -10.30 -4.88
N PHE A 103 -13.99 -10.49 -3.58
CA PHE A 103 -14.55 -11.72 -2.99
C PHE A 103 -15.98 -11.97 -3.48
N TYR A 104 -16.82 -10.94 -3.52
CA TYR A 104 -18.21 -11.02 -3.99
C TYR A 104 -18.36 -10.92 -5.52
N GLY A 105 -17.27 -10.95 -6.29
CA GLY A 105 -17.33 -10.90 -7.75
C GLY A 105 -17.77 -9.54 -8.32
N LEU A 106 -17.66 -8.46 -7.54
CA LEU A 106 -17.98 -7.09 -7.96
C LEU A 106 -16.81 -6.43 -8.73
N GLN A 107 -15.73 -7.15 -8.99
CA GLN A 107 -14.59 -6.72 -9.80
C GLN A 107 -14.23 -7.78 -10.85
N PHE A 108 -13.49 -7.35 -11.86
CA PHE A 108 -13.04 -8.18 -12.99
C PHE A 108 -14.17 -8.70 -13.88
N ILE A 109 -15.29 -7.95 -13.91
CA ILE A 109 -16.37 -8.16 -14.86
C ILE A 109 -16.02 -7.44 -16.16
N VAL A 110 -16.01 -8.18 -17.26
CA VAL A 110 -15.80 -7.64 -18.61
C VAL A 110 -17.16 -7.58 -19.32
N PRO A 111 -17.60 -6.40 -19.80
CA PRO A 111 -18.84 -6.26 -20.57
C PRO A 111 -18.82 -7.10 -21.87
N ALA A 112 -20.00 -7.50 -22.35
CA ALA A 112 -20.11 -8.35 -23.55
C ALA A 112 -19.61 -7.64 -24.82
N GLU A 113 -19.76 -6.33 -24.88
CA GLU A 113 -19.32 -5.50 -26.00
C GLU A 113 -17.80 -5.47 -26.09
N ILE A 114 -17.13 -5.43 -24.93
CA ILE A 114 -15.68 -5.53 -24.86
C ILE A 114 -15.25 -6.95 -25.18
N SER A 115 -15.98 -7.94 -24.68
CA SER A 115 -15.52 -9.32 -24.78
C SER A 115 -15.58 -9.94 -26.17
N SER A 116 -16.39 -9.34 -27.04
CA SER A 116 -16.49 -9.67 -28.45
C SER A 116 -15.43 -9.00 -29.33
N MET A 117 -14.69 -8.02 -28.81
CA MET A 117 -13.62 -7.36 -29.57
C MET A 117 -12.39 -8.27 -29.71
N PRO A 118 -11.72 -8.26 -30.88
CA PRO A 118 -10.51 -9.04 -31.09
C PRO A 118 -9.38 -8.57 -30.17
N MET A 119 -8.49 -9.48 -29.80
CA MET A 119 -7.45 -9.24 -28.78
C MET A 119 -6.56 -8.03 -29.09
N ASN A 120 -6.26 -7.78 -30.38
CA ASN A 120 -5.44 -6.66 -30.83
C ASN A 120 -6.14 -5.28 -30.71
N GLN A 121 -7.43 -5.25 -30.39
CA GLN A 121 -8.22 -4.03 -30.14
C GLN A 121 -8.53 -3.81 -28.65
N GLN A 122 -8.11 -4.73 -27.77
CA GLN A 122 -8.34 -4.61 -26.34
C GLN A 122 -7.43 -3.55 -25.71
N SER A 123 -7.97 -2.72 -24.83
CA SER A 123 -7.17 -1.78 -24.04
C SER A 123 -6.37 -2.51 -22.95
N GLY A 124 -5.33 -1.85 -22.42
CA GLY A 124 -4.58 -2.38 -21.28
C GLY A 124 -5.46 -2.67 -20.05
N GLU A 125 -6.49 -1.84 -19.83
CA GLU A 125 -7.53 -2.04 -18.82
C GLU A 125 -8.27 -3.36 -18.99
N TRP A 126 -8.83 -3.60 -20.17
CA TRP A 126 -9.61 -4.80 -20.41
C TRP A 126 -8.77 -6.06 -20.42
N LEU A 127 -7.54 -6.01 -20.95
CA LEU A 127 -6.58 -7.12 -20.86
C LEU A 127 -6.30 -7.51 -19.40
N THR A 128 -6.14 -6.52 -18.53
CA THR A 128 -5.90 -6.75 -17.10
C THR A 128 -7.14 -7.32 -16.41
N TRP A 129 -8.34 -6.82 -16.74
CA TRP A 129 -9.59 -7.33 -16.18
C TRP A 129 -9.83 -8.77 -16.62
N TYR A 130 -9.53 -9.11 -17.87
CA TYR A 130 -9.54 -10.48 -18.37
C TYR A 130 -8.59 -11.38 -17.61
N TYR A 131 -7.34 -10.95 -17.44
CA TYR A 131 -6.32 -11.73 -16.73
C TYR A 131 -6.75 -12.07 -15.29
N PHE A 132 -7.19 -11.06 -14.53
CA PHE A 132 -7.66 -11.29 -13.16
C PHE A 132 -9.01 -12.01 -13.09
N GLY A 133 -9.87 -11.83 -14.10
CA GLY A 133 -11.18 -12.48 -14.19
C GLY A 133 -11.11 -13.96 -14.60
N TYR A 134 -10.06 -14.37 -15.30
CA TYR A 134 -9.89 -15.75 -15.77
C TYR A 134 -9.82 -16.77 -14.63
N SER A 135 -9.08 -16.47 -13.56
CA SER A 135 -8.91 -17.38 -12.42
C SER A 135 -9.61 -16.85 -11.18
N HIS A 136 -10.81 -17.38 -10.92
CA HIS A 136 -11.58 -17.05 -9.72
C HIS A 136 -10.82 -17.34 -8.42
N ALA A 137 -10.11 -18.47 -8.36
CA ALA A 137 -9.29 -18.83 -7.21
C ALA A 137 -8.17 -17.81 -6.93
N PHE A 138 -7.50 -17.33 -7.99
CA PHE A 138 -6.48 -16.29 -7.86
C PHE A 138 -7.07 -14.97 -7.37
N GLY A 139 -8.23 -14.57 -7.91
CA GLY A 139 -8.99 -13.40 -7.45
C GLY A 139 -9.35 -13.48 -5.96
N ILE A 140 -9.79 -14.64 -5.48
CA ILE A 140 -10.08 -14.88 -4.05
C ILE A 140 -8.81 -14.77 -3.20
N ILE A 141 -7.68 -15.33 -3.64
CA ILE A 141 -6.42 -15.24 -2.88
C ILE A 141 -6.01 -13.77 -2.70
N ILE A 142 -6.07 -12.96 -3.76
CA ILE A 142 -5.80 -11.52 -3.68
C ILE A 142 -6.78 -10.84 -2.71
N ALA A 143 -8.07 -11.17 -2.80
CA ALA A 143 -9.10 -10.63 -1.91
C ALA A 143 -8.81 -10.93 -0.44
N LEU A 144 -8.45 -12.18 -0.12
CA LEU A 144 -8.12 -12.61 1.24
C LEU A 144 -6.87 -11.91 1.77
N ILE A 145 -5.82 -11.74 0.94
CA ILE A 145 -4.63 -10.98 1.33
C ILE A 145 -5.00 -9.52 1.66
N GLN A 146 -5.87 -8.89 0.86
CA GLN A 146 -6.36 -7.54 1.12
C GLN A 146 -7.16 -7.47 2.44
N ILE A 147 -8.12 -8.38 2.65
CA ILE A 147 -8.98 -8.38 3.85
C ILE A 147 -8.17 -8.66 5.11
N ILE A 148 -7.41 -9.77 5.13
CA ILE A 148 -6.62 -10.18 6.28
C ILE A 148 -5.54 -9.14 6.57
N GLY A 149 -4.81 -8.70 5.54
CA GLY A 149 -3.79 -7.66 5.67
C GLY A 149 -4.38 -6.35 6.20
N GLY A 150 -5.55 -5.94 5.71
CA GLY A 150 -6.28 -4.76 6.19
C GLY A 150 -6.63 -4.86 7.68
N TYR A 151 -7.20 -5.98 8.11
CA TYR A 151 -7.54 -6.18 9.52
C TYR A 151 -6.31 -6.29 10.43
N MET A 152 -5.20 -6.83 9.95
CA MET A 152 -3.94 -6.83 10.70
C MET A 152 -3.48 -5.40 11.05
N LEU A 153 -3.76 -4.40 10.22
CA LEU A 153 -3.41 -3.00 10.54
C LEU A 153 -4.13 -2.44 11.78
N LEU A 154 -5.26 -3.03 12.17
CA LEU A 154 -6.04 -2.62 13.34
C LEU A 154 -5.42 -3.10 14.65
N PHE A 155 -4.60 -4.16 14.62
CA PHE A 155 -3.99 -4.74 15.81
C PHE A 155 -2.50 -4.39 15.88
N ILE A 156 -2.07 -3.76 16.98
CA ILE A 156 -0.67 -3.29 17.15
C ILE A 156 0.35 -4.43 16.97
N ARG A 157 0.00 -5.66 17.35
CA ARG A 157 0.88 -6.84 17.26
C ARG A 157 1.12 -7.31 15.82
N THR A 158 0.13 -7.18 14.93
CA THR A 158 0.19 -7.69 13.55
C THR A 158 0.31 -6.60 12.50
N LEU A 159 0.14 -5.33 12.91
CA LEU A 159 0.20 -4.13 12.07
C LEU A 159 1.34 -4.17 11.09
N LEU A 160 2.50 -4.52 11.60
CA LEU A 160 3.74 -4.35 10.91
C LEU A 160 3.91 -5.39 9.80
N ILE A 161 3.56 -6.65 10.09
CA ILE A 161 3.52 -7.74 9.11
C ILE A 161 2.45 -7.44 8.05
N GLY A 162 1.27 -7.00 8.49
CA GLY A 162 0.17 -6.62 7.60
C GLY A 162 0.59 -5.50 6.64
N ALA A 163 1.27 -4.47 7.13
CA ALA A 163 1.75 -3.36 6.33
C ALA A 163 2.75 -3.78 5.24
N ILE A 164 3.70 -4.69 5.54
CA ILE A 164 4.65 -5.17 4.52
C ILE A 164 3.96 -5.99 3.42
N ILE A 165 3.08 -6.92 3.82
CA ILE A 165 2.31 -7.75 2.89
C ILE A 165 1.48 -6.85 1.97
N LEU A 166 0.74 -5.91 2.57
CA LEU A 166 -0.09 -4.96 1.83
C LEU A 166 0.73 -4.02 0.95
N PHE A 167 1.88 -3.53 1.41
CA PHE A 167 2.75 -2.66 0.62
C PHE A 167 3.21 -3.37 -0.65
N SER A 168 3.66 -4.63 -0.51
CA SER A 168 4.15 -5.42 -1.63
C SER A 168 3.04 -5.66 -2.67
N LEU A 169 1.84 -6.00 -2.19
CA LEU A 169 0.67 -6.20 -3.05
C LEU A 169 0.22 -4.88 -3.73
N LEU A 170 0.06 -3.81 -2.95
CA LEU A 170 -0.43 -2.52 -3.46
C LEU A 170 0.56 -1.83 -4.40
N LEU A 171 1.86 -1.98 -4.14
CA LEU A 171 2.89 -1.49 -5.05
C LEU A 171 2.76 -2.19 -6.41
N ASN A 172 2.61 -3.52 -6.42
CA ASN A 172 2.39 -4.25 -7.66
C ASN A 172 1.10 -3.83 -8.37
N LEU A 173 -0.02 -3.71 -7.65
CA LEU A 173 -1.29 -3.21 -8.22
C LEU A 173 -1.18 -1.78 -8.76
N THR A 174 -0.43 -0.91 -8.08
CA THR A 174 -0.20 0.46 -8.55
C THR A 174 0.63 0.47 -9.84
N LEU A 175 1.66 -0.37 -9.95
CA LEU A 175 2.45 -0.50 -11.17
C LEU A 175 1.58 -1.03 -12.33
N ILE A 176 0.73 -2.03 -12.07
CA ILE A 176 -0.26 -2.50 -13.06
C ILE A 176 -1.14 -1.33 -13.50
N ASN A 177 -1.66 -0.53 -12.55
CA ASN A 177 -2.50 0.61 -12.89
C ASN A 177 -1.80 1.65 -13.77
N VAL A 178 -0.52 1.90 -13.53
CA VAL A 178 0.29 2.84 -14.33
C VAL A 178 0.59 2.28 -15.72
N PHE A 179 1.15 1.07 -15.80
CA PHE A 179 1.67 0.53 -17.06
C PHE A 179 0.57 0.06 -18.01
N TYR A 180 -0.58 -0.35 -17.47
CA TYR A 180 -1.74 -0.73 -18.28
C TYR A 180 -2.78 0.39 -18.44
N GLN A 181 -2.44 1.61 -17.99
CA GLN A 181 -3.26 2.82 -18.17
C GLN A 181 -4.71 2.64 -17.69
N MET A 182 -4.86 2.15 -16.46
CA MET A 182 -6.18 2.00 -15.84
C MET A 182 -6.87 3.34 -15.68
N ASN A 183 -8.19 3.31 -15.56
CA ASN A 183 -8.98 4.49 -15.22
C ASN A 183 -8.41 5.26 -14.00
N ALA A 184 -8.55 6.58 -14.05
CA ALA A 184 -7.96 7.50 -13.07
C ALA A 184 -8.40 7.22 -11.62
N GLY A 185 -9.64 6.72 -11.43
CA GLY A 185 -10.15 6.37 -10.11
C GLY A 185 -9.40 5.20 -9.48
N ALA A 186 -9.17 4.12 -10.24
CA ALA A 186 -8.40 2.97 -9.78
C ALA A 186 -6.94 3.34 -9.49
N LEU A 187 -6.31 4.13 -10.37
CA LEU A 187 -4.94 4.60 -10.20
C LEU A 187 -4.80 5.49 -8.95
N LEU A 188 -5.69 6.47 -8.77
CA LEU A 188 -5.65 7.37 -7.61
C LEU A 188 -5.79 6.57 -6.31
N GLN A 189 -6.74 5.63 -6.24
CA GLN A 189 -6.95 4.80 -5.06
C GLN A 189 -5.74 3.92 -4.75
N SER A 190 -5.13 3.28 -5.75
CA SER A 190 -3.96 2.44 -5.52
C SER A 190 -2.75 3.26 -5.05
N VAL A 191 -2.53 4.44 -5.63
CA VAL A 191 -1.43 5.35 -5.22
C VAL A 191 -1.61 5.83 -3.78
N LEU A 192 -2.81 6.34 -3.43
CA LEU A 192 -3.07 6.86 -2.08
C LEU A 192 -2.93 5.77 -1.01
N LEU A 193 -3.44 4.56 -1.26
CA LEU A 193 -3.29 3.44 -0.33
C LEU A 193 -1.84 2.96 -0.23
N THR A 194 -1.10 2.92 -1.35
CA THR A 194 0.33 2.55 -1.35
C THR A 194 1.14 3.52 -0.52
N ILE A 195 0.93 4.83 -0.68
CA ILE A 195 1.58 5.87 0.13
C ILE A 195 1.22 5.71 1.62
N GLY A 196 -0.04 5.46 1.93
CA GLY A 196 -0.50 5.27 3.31
C GLY A 196 0.14 4.07 3.99
N VAL A 197 0.17 2.93 3.31
CA VAL A 197 0.80 1.72 3.85
C VAL A 197 2.32 1.88 3.93
N PHE A 198 2.96 2.51 2.94
CA PHE A 198 4.39 2.81 2.98
C PHE A 198 4.75 3.70 4.18
N TYR A 199 3.93 4.71 4.48
CA TYR A 199 4.08 5.53 5.68
C TYR A 199 4.05 4.67 6.96
N LEU A 200 3.12 3.71 7.08
CA LEU A 200 3.07 2.78 8.22
C LEU A 200 4.35 1.92 8.32
N VAL A 201 4.90 1.46 7.19
CA VAL A 201 6.15 0.68 7.15
C VAL A 201 7.34 1.52 7.64
N ILE A 202 7.47 2.78 7.20
CA ILE A 202 8.59 3.65 7.57
C ILE A 202 8.58 4.01 9.06
N LEU A 203 7.39 4.22 9.65
CA LEU A 203 7.26 4.60 11.07
C LEU A 203 7.91 3.60 12.03
N ASP A 204 7.90 2.31 11.68
CA ASP A 204 8.50 1.23 12.46
C ASP A 204 9.79 0.67 11.82
N SER A 205 10.41 1.40 10.88
CA SER A 205 11.59 0.98 10.11
C SER A 205 12.76 0.47 10.98
N LYS A 206 13.00 1.08 12.16
CA LYS A 206 14.06 0.64 13.10
C LYS A 206 13.90 -0.84 13.47
N LYS A 207 12.68 -1.32 13.73
CA LYS A 207 12.42 -2.70 14.17
C LYS A 207 12.74 -3.73 13.08
N TRP A 208 12.50 -3.41 11.82
CA TRP A 208 12.79 -4.34 10.72
C TRP A 208 14.22 -4.29 10.24
N ILE A 209 14.86 -3.12 10.27
CA ILE A 209 16.30 -3.04 10.00
C ILE A 209 17.03 -3.94 11.00
N ASP A 210 16.61 -3.89 12.27
CA ASP A 210 17.14 -4.79 13.29
C ASP A 210 16.78 -6.26 12.99
N PHE A 211 15.52 -6.57 12.66
CA PHE A 211 15.10 -7.94 12.34
C PHE A 211 15.82 -8.55 11.13
N PHE A 212 15.89 -7.86 9.98
CA PHE A 212 16.45 -8.41 8.75
C PHE A 212 17.98 -8.36 8.69
N PHE A 213 18.61 -7.31 9.24
CA PHE A 213 20.05 -7.11 9.08
C PHE A 213 20.86 -7.45 10.33
N LYS A 214 20.26 -7.47 11.54
CA LYS A 214 20.99 -7.80 12.78
C LYS A 214 20.71 -9.20 13.30
N THR A 215 19.66 -9.87 12.83
CA THR A 215 19.42 -11.28 13.18
C THR A 215 20.48 -12.16 12.52
N LYS A 216 21.33 -12.79 13.33
CA LYS A 216 22.29 -13.78 12.85
C LYS A 216 21.54 -15.07 12.55
N SER A 217 21.68 -15.57 11.32
CA SER A 217 21.18 -16.90 10.97
C SER A 217 21.89 -17.96 11.80
N SER A 218 21.13 -18.85 12.44
CA SER A 218 21.65 -20.04 13.13
C SER A 218 21.92 -21.20 12.20
N LEU A 219 21.62 -21.05 10.91
CA LEU A 219 21.85 -22.09 9.91
C LEU A 219 23.36 -22.27 9.70
N GLN A 220 23.81 -23.52 9.78
CA GLN A 220 25.19 -23.87 9.45
C GLN A 220 25.42 -23.55 7.96
N SER A 221 26.23 -22.52 7.69
CA SER A 221 26.70 -22.26 6.34
C SER A 221 27.80 -23.26 5.99
N ILE A 222 27.74 -23.84 4.79
CA ILE A 222 28.86 -24.61 4.23
C ILE A 222 30.13 -23.76 4.37
N GLN A 223 31.12 -24.28 5.08
CA GLN A 223 32.43 -23.64 5.24
C GLN A 223 33.23 -23.81 3.95
N VAL A 224 32.91 -22.99 2.95
CA VAL A 224 33.77 -22.85 1.77
C VAL A 224 35.02 -22.11 2.20
N ASN A 225 36.17 -22.79 2.14
CA ASN A 225 37.46 -22.18 2.47
C ASN A 225 37.78 -21.05 1.47
N GLY A 226 37.91 -19.83 1.99
CA GLY A 226 38.26 -18.63 1.22
C GLY A 226 37.06 -17.77 0.80
N VAL A 227 37.10 -16.49 1.21
CA VAL A 227 36.09 -15.47 0.84
C VAL A 227 35.97 -15.32 -0.68
N PHE A 228 37.08 -15.48 -1.40
CA PHE A 228 37.15 -15.40 -2.85
C PHE A 228 36.31 -16.49 -3.53
N LEU A 229 36.46 -17.74 -3.12
CA LEU A 229 35.76 -18.88 -3.71
C LEU A 229 34.24 -18.81 -3.44
N LYS A 230 33.85 -18.33 -2.25
CA LYS A 230 32.45 -18.04 -1.92
C LYS A 230 31.84 -16.95 -2.81
N ASN A 231 32.59 -15.90 -3.11
CA ASN A 231 32.13 -14.84 -4.02
C ASN A 231 32.11 -15.29 -5.47
N ILE A 232 33.04 -16.14 -5.92
CA ILE A 232 32.99 -16.77 -7.24
C ILE A 232 31.73 -17.60 -7.41
N LEU A 233 31.37 -18.44 -6.42
CA LEU A 233 30.15 -19.25 -6.51
C LEU A 233 28.88 -18.39 -6.57
N ARG A 234 28.85 -17.26 -5.85
CA ARG A 234 27.75 -16.29 -5.94
C ARG A 234 27.71 -15.63 -7.32
N LEU A 235 28.86 -15.22 -7.85
CA LEU A 235 28.99 -14.59 -9.15
C LEU A 235 28.66 -15.57 -10.28
N SER A 236 29.06 -16.84 -10.15
CA SER A 236 28.81 -17.86 -11.17
C SER A 236 27.31 -18.16 -11.28
N ALA A 237 26.56 -18.19 -10.18
CA ALA A 237 25.10 -18.32 -10.24
C ALA A 237 24.46 -17.17 -11.06
N ILE A 238 24.96 -15.94 -10.89
CA ILE A 238 24.48 -14.77 -11.63
C ILE A 238 24.91 -14.86 -13.12
N LEU A 239 26.18 -15.13 -13.38
CA LEU A 239 26.73 -15.13 -14.74
C LEU A 239 26.26 -16.33 -15.56
N LEU A 240 26.23 -17.54 -14.99
CA LEU A 240 25.80 -18.73 -15.71
C LEU A 240 24.31 -18.66 -16.07
N SER A 241 23.46 -18.17 -15.17
CA SER A 241 22.03 -17.97 -15.48
C SER A 241 21.83 -16.93 -16.59
N LEU A 242 22.60 -15.85 -16.58
CA LEU A 242 22.60 -14.85 -17.65
C LEU A 242 23.10 -15.42 -18.98
N LEU A 243 24.26 -16.08 -18.99
CA LEU A 243 24.86 -16.68 -20.18
C LEU A 243 23.96 -17.75 -20.78
N PHE A 244 23.36 -18.60 -19.96
CA PHE A 244 22.40 -19.61 -20.40
C PHE A 244 21.18 -18.96 -21.08
N THR A 245 20.67 -17.87 -20.50
CA THR A 245 19.53 -17.13 -21.09
C THR A 245 19.91 -16.46 -22.41
N ILE A 246 21.12 -15.89 -22.52
CA ILE A 246 21.65 -15.33 -23.77
C ILE A 246 21.78 -16.43 -24.84
N TYR A 247 22.27 -17.60 -24.45
CA TYR A 247 22.37 -18.76 -25.33
C TYR A 247 20.99 -19.20 -25.86
N LEU A 248 19.99 -19.35 -24.98
CA LEU A 248 18.62 -19.66 -25.38
C LEU A 248 18.03 -18.60 -26.32
N LYS A 249 18.28 -17.31 -26.05
CA LYS A 249 17.85 -16.21 -26.92
C LYS A 249 18.44 -16.33 -28.32
N ASN A 250 19.68 -16.79 -28.45
CA ASN A 250 20.33 -16.99 -29.76
C ASN A 250 19.79 -18.22 -30.51
N LEU A 251 19.33 -19.26 -29.81
CA LEU A 251 18.69 -20.44 -30.41
C LEU A 251 17.29 -20.14 -30.97
N MET A 252 16.59 -19.16 -30.40
CA MET A 252 15.22 -18.79 -30.79
C MET A 252 15.15 -17.74 -31.90
N LYS A 253 16.29 -17.23 -32.37
CA LYS A 253 16.40 -16.38 -33.56
C LYS A 253 16.56 -17.24 -34.80
#